data_AF-A0A8D8TM94-F1
#
_entry.id   AF-A0A8D8TM94-F1
#
_cell.length_a   1.000
_cell.length_b   1.000
_cell.length_c   1.000
_cell.angle_alpha   90.00
_cell.angle_beta   90.00
_cell.angle_gamma   90.00
#
_symmetry.space_group_name_H-M   'P 1'
#
loop_
_entity.id
_entity.type
_entity.pdbx_description
1 polymer ?
#
loop_
_entity_poly.entity_id
_entity_poly.type
_entity_poly.pdbx_seq_one_letter_code
_entity_poly.pdbx_strand_id
1 'polypeptide(L)'
;MVDATSIKNALTKSEMVWIQRIKKETQARKEFPDKWGWMTQHYEETAEKLKNMKNEIYGIPHTFAVCESSSNVFGQGGPCPGRQGPTKVLPEYPVTTAKEIGWLSTNPAFTLETVGPFPNTRATKIPVHPPGFLPLEDIDFNRQMTKCFSNH
;
A
#
# COMPACT_ATOMS: atom_id res chain seq x y z
N MET A 1 42.18 -9.48 -41.70
CA MET A 1 41.77 -9.07 -40.34
C MET A 1 41.05 -7.75 -40.48
N VAL A 2 39.79 -7.66 -40.06
CA VAL A 2 39.04 -6.39 -40.09
C VAL A 2 39.25 -5.73 -38.75
N ASP A 3 39.85 -4.55 -38.75
CA ASP A 3 40.13 -3.81 -37.53
C ASP A 3 38.84 -3.26 -36.92
N ALA A 4 38.68 -3.44 -35.60
CA ALA A 4 37.48 -3.03 -34.85
C ALA A 4 37.19 -1.52 -34.91
N THR A 5 38.16 -0.72 -35.35
CA THR A 5 38.02 0.72 -35.61
C THR A 5 37.26 1.00 -36.92
N SER A 6 37.41 0.16 -37.94
CA SER A 6 36.72 0.31 -39.23
C SER A 6 35.19 0.13 -39.09
N ILE A 7 34.77 -0.83 -38.25
CA ILE A 7 33.36 -1.13 -37.99
C ILE A 7 32.65 0.00 -37.24
N LYS A 8 33.36 0.70 -36.33
CA LYS A 8 32.78 1.84 -35.59
C LYS A 8 32.48 3.04 -36.50
N ASN A 9 33.27 3.23 -37.55
CA ASN A 9 33.08 4.32 -38.51
C ASN A 9 31.93 4.05 -39.49
N ALA A 10 31.54 2.79 -39.67
CA ALA A 10 30.40 2.39 -40.50
C ALA A 10 29.06 2.44 -39.75
N LEU A 11 29.08 2.62 -38.42
CA LEU A 11 27.88 2.57 -37.59
C LEU A 11 27.17 3.93 -37.55
N THR A 12 25.84 3.90 -37.69
CA THR A 12 25.02 5.09 -37.53
C THR A 12 25.03 5.59 -36.08
N LYS A 13 24.76 6.88 -35.87
CA LYS A 13 24.71 7.48 -34.52
C LYS A 13 23.70 6.76 -33.61
N SER A 14 22.55 6.34 -34.16
CA SER A 14 21.52 5.58 -33.45
C SER A 14 22.01 4.22 -32.96
N GLU A 15 22.78 3.50 -33.76
CA GLU A 15 23.32 2.19 -33.39
C GLU A 15 24.36 2.32 -32.27
N MET A 16 25.19 3.37 -32.29
CA MET A 16 26.13 3.63 -31.19
C MET A 16 25.41 3.87 -29.86
N VAL A 17 24.32 4.65 -29.86
CA VAL A 17 23.49 4.89 -28.67
C VAL A 17 22.88 3.58 -28.17
N TRP A 18 22.38 2.73 -29.07
CA TRP A 18 21.83 1.42 -28.72
C TRP A 18 22.89 0.50 -28.09
N ILE A 19 24.08 0.40 -28.68
CA ILE A 19 25.20 -0.38 -28.11
C ILE A 19 25.58 0.13 -26.71
N GLN A 20 25.61 1.45 -26.50
CA GLN A 20 25.89 2.02 -25.18
C GLN A 20 24.82 1.63 -24.15
N ARG A 21 23.53 1.60 -24.53
CA ARG A 21 22.45 1.17 -23.63
C ARG A 21 22.60 -0.29 -23.24
N ILE A 22 22.86 -1.18 -24.20
CA ILE A 22 23.07 -2.61 -23.91
C ILE A 22 24.25 -2.82 -22.99
N LYS A 23 25.35 -2.07 -23.17
CA LYS A 23 26.50 -2.15 -22.26
C LYS A 23 26.14 -1.75 -20.84
N LYS A 24 25.41 -0.64 -20.67
CA LYS A 24 24.93 -0.19 -19.36
C LYS A 24 24.01 -1.21 -18.71
N GLU A 25 23.08 -1.78 -19.46
CA GLU A 25 22.17 -2.82 -18.98
C GLU A 25 22.93 -4.08 -18.55
N THR A 26 23.89 -4.53 -19.37
CA THR A 26 24.73 -5.69 -19.06
C THR A 26 25.57 -5.46 -17.80
N GLN A 27 26.10 -4.25 -17.64
CA GLN A 27 26.84 -3.87 -16.44
C GLN A 27 25.94 -3.81 -15.21
N ALA A 28 24.77 -3.17 -15.32
CA ALA A 28 23.80 -3.12 -14.24
C ALA A 28 23.38 -4.53 -13.81
N ARG A 29 23.16 -5.46 -14.74
CA ARG A 29 22.85 -6.87 -14.43
C ARG A 29 23.96 -7.57 -13.66
N LYS A 30 25.23 -7.24 -13.93
CA LYS A 30 26.39 -7.79 -13.20
C LYS A 30 26.52 -7.17 -11.80
N GLU A 31 26.28 -5.88 -11.66
CA GLU A 31 26.38 -5.17 -10.39
C GLU A 31 25.15 -5.36 -9.49
N PHE A 32 24.02 -5.80 -10.06
CA PHE A 32 22.76 -5.92 -9.33
C PHE A 32 22.84 -6.93 -8.18
N PRO A 33 23.35 -8.16 -8.36
CA PRO A 33 23.48 -9.13 -7.26
C PRO A 33 24.40 -8.63 -6.14
N ASP A 34 25.49 -7.94 -6.46
CA ASP A 34 26.42 -7.46 -5.44
C ASP A 34 25.79 -6.34 -4.58
N LYS A 35 25.03 -5.44 -5.21
CA LYS A 35 24.41 -4.29 -4.50
C LYS A 35 23.10 -4.64 -3.81
N TRP A 36 22.32 -5.56 -4.37
CA TRP A 36 20.95 -5.85 -3.94
C TRP A 36 20.75 -7.29 -3.47
N GLY A 37 21.74 -8.17 -3.59
CA GLY A 37 21.64 -9.57 -3.17
C GLY A 37 21.39 -9.74 -1.68
N TRP A 38 21.90 -8.83 -0.84
CA TRP A 38 21.63 -8.81 0.60
C TRP A 38 20.13 -8.63 0.91
N MET A 39 19.38 -7.97 0.04
CA MET A 39 17.96 -7.73 0.25
C MET A 39 17.17 -9.03 0.16
N THR A 40 17.52 -9.91 -0.78
CA THR A 40 16.93 -11.25 -0.87
C THR A 40 17.20 -12.06 0.40
N GLN A 41 18.44 -12.04 0.90
CA GLN A 41 18.81 -12.71 2.14
C GLN A 41 18.00 -12.18 3.33
N HIS A 42 17.85 -10.85 3.43
CA HIS A 42 17.06 -10.24 4.50
C HIS A 42 15.57 -10.65 4.45
N TYR A 43 14.98 -10.79 3.26
CA TYR A 43 13.61 -11.29 3.13
C TYR A 43 13.47 -12.77 3.50
N GLU A 44 14.45 -13.60 3.16
CA GLU A 44 14.49 -15.00 3.58
C GLU A 44 14.59 -15.12 5.11
N GLU A 45 15.52 -14.38 5.73
CA GLU A 45 15.68 -14.36 7.19
C GLU A 45 14.41 -13.88 7.91
N THR A 46 13.76 -12.83 7.41
CA THR A 46 12.51 -12.32 8.01
C THR A 46 11.37 -13.32 7.84
N ALA A 47 11.27 -14.01 6.71
CA ALA A 47 10.29 -15.08 6.50
C ALA A 47 10.51 -16.27 7.45
N GLU A 48 11.76 -16.66 7.69
CA GLU A 48 12.10 -17.70 8.67
C GLU A 48 11.75 -17.28 10.11
N LYS A 49 12.08 -16.04 10.50
CA LYS A 49 11.69 -15.49 11.81
C LYS A 49 10.17 -15.52 12.01
N LEU A 50 9.40 -15.11 11.00
CA LEU A 50 7.93 -15.17 11.02
C LEU A 50 7.43 -16.61 11.16
N LYS A 51 8.02 -17.56 10.43
CA LYS A 51 7.69 -18.98 10.53
C LYS A 51 7.97 -19.53 11.93
N ASN A 52 9.07 -19.13 12.56
CA ASN A 52 9.43 -19.55 13.91
C ASN A 52 8.47 -18.98 14.95
N MET A 53 8.16 -17.69 14.90
CA MET A 53 7.17 -17.07 15.80
C MET A 53 5.79 -17.71 15.64
N LYS A 54 5.40 -18.02 14.40
CA LYS A 54 4.16 -18.75 14.12
C LYS A 54 4.17 -20.12 14.82
N ASN A 55 5.24 -20.89 14.67
CA ASN A 55 5.34 -22.21 15.30
C ASN A 55 5.38 -22.12 16.84
N GLU A 56 5.94 -21.06 17.42
CA GLU A 56 5.92 -20.84 18.87
C GLU A 56 4.48 -20.59 19.38
N ILE A 57 3.71 -19.79 18.66
CA ILE A 57 2.30 -19.49 19.01
C ILE A 57 1.40 -20.72 18.83
N TYR A 58 1.52 -21.44 17.70
CA TYR A 58 0.66 -22.59 17.39
C TYR A 58 1.17 -23.92 17.95
N GLY A 59 2.40 -23.98 18.46
CA GLY A 59 2.99 -25.15 19.11
C GLY A 59 2.60 -25.28 20.58
N ILE A 60 2.10 -24.20 21.19
CA ILE A 60 1.30 -24.31 22.40
C ILE A 60 -0.02 -24.95 21.95
N PRO A 61 -0.41 -26.14 22.47
CA PRO A 61 -1.76 -26.62 22.27
C PRO A 61 -2.65 -25.53 22.85
N HIS A 62 -3.25 -24.72 21.97
CA HIS A 62 -4.46 -24.02 22.29
C HIS A 62 -5.43 -25.13 22.66
N THR A 63 -5.47 -25.49 23.94
CA THR A 63 -6.70 -25.86 24.60
C THR A 63 -7.61 -24.68 24.33
N PHE A 64 -8.26 -24.72 23.17
CA PHE A 64 -9.52 -24.07 22.94
C PHE A 64 -10.40 -24.65 24.05
N ALA A 65 -10.37 -23.99 25.21
CA ALA A 65 -11.56 -23.82 25.99
C ALA A 65 -12.52 -23.17 25.00
N VAL A 66 -13.22 -24.03 24.25
CA VAL A 66 -14.47 -23.70 23.63
C VAL A 66 -15.26 -23.13 24.77
N CYS A 67 -15.27 -21.81 24.88
CA CYS A 67 -16.27 -21.14 25.69
C CYS A 67 -17.55 -21.46 24.93
N GLU A 68 -18.19 -22.56 25.30
CA GLU A 68 -19.58 -22.87 25.00
C GLU A 68 -20.38 -21.71 25.57
N SER A 69 -20.39 -20.62 24.80
CA SER A 69 -21.33 -19.54 24.98
C SER A 69 -22.66 -20.18 24.65
N SER A 70 -23.33 -20.63 25.71
CA SER A 70 -24.64 -21.24 25.72
C SER A 70 -25.64 -20.31 25.01
N SER A 71 -25.76 -20.48 23.70
CA SER A 71 -26.81 -19.89 22.88
C SER A 71 -27.73 -21.01 22.41
N ASN A 72 -28.45 -21.61 23.36
CA ASN A 72 -29.66 -22.38 23.12
C ASN A 72 -30.70 -22.06 24.19
N VAL A 73 -31.19 -20.82 24.14
CA VAL A 73 -32.54 -20.49 24.59
C VAL A 73 -33.26 -19.84 23.41
N PHE A 74 -33.54 -20.63 22.37
CA PHE A 74 -34.57 -20.29 21.39
C PHE A 74 -35.92 -20.66 22.01
N GLY A 75 -36.34 -19.81 22.96
CA GLY A 75 -37.70 -19.76 23.46
C GLY A 75 -38.62 -19.25 22.36
N GLN A 76 -39.75 -19.93 22.24
CA GLN A 76 -40.79 -19.69 21.24
C GLN A 76 -41.33 -18.25 21.29
N GLY A 77 -41.60 -17.73 20.08
CA GLY A 77 -42.73 -16.88 19.70
C GLY A 77 -43.29 -15.87 20.71
N GLY A 78 -42.97 -14.60 20.49
CA GLY A 78 -43.80 -13.47 20.94
C GLY A 78 -43.50 -12.22 20.11
N PRO A 79 -44.50 -11.57 19.47
CA PRO A 79 -44.28 -10.35 18.69
C PRO A 79 -44.36 -9.13 19.61
N CYS A 80 -43.27 -8.36 19.70
CA CYS A 80 -43.31 -7.00 20.24
C CYS A 80 -43.07 -5.99 19.12
N PRO A 81 -44.08 -5.17 18.73
CA PRO A 81 -43.87 -4.02 17.89
C PRO A 81 -43.41 -2.85 18.77
N GLY A 82 -42.12 -2.54 18.72
CA GLY A 82 -41.54 -1.43 19.48
C GLY A 82 -40.41 -0.79 18.71
N ARG A 83 -40.66 0.43 18.23
CA ARG A 83 -39.72 1.33 17.55
C ARG A 83 -38.29 1.19 18.09
N GLN A 84 -37.37 0.79 17.22
CA GLN A 84 -35.96 1.09 17.38
C GLN A 84 -35.62 2.09 16.27
N GLY A 85 -35.26 3.32 16.66
CA GLY A 85 -34.59 4.23 15.74
C GLY A 85 -33.29 3.58 15.24
N PRO A 86 -32.66 4.08 14.17
CA PRO A 86 -31.42 3.52 13.68
C PRO A 86 -30.34 3.69 14.75
N THR A 87 -30.16 2.68 15.58
CA THR A 87 -28.93 2.42 16.30
C THR A 87 -27.88 2.31 15.20
N LYS A 88 -27.07 3.35 15.03
CA LYS A 88 -25.83 3.29 14.26
C LYS A 88 -24.91 2.31 14.99
N VAL A 89 -25.17 1.02 14.81
CA VAL A 89 -24.24 -0.04 15.11
C VAL A 89 -23.14 0.15 14.07
N LEU A 90 -22.02 0.73 14.49
CA LEU A 90 -20.82 0.74 13.67
C LEU A 90 -20.55 -0.72 13.26
N PRO A 91 -20.42 -1.00 11.95
CA PRO A 91 -20.18 -2.36 11.49
C PRO A 91 -18.93 -2.91 12.17
N GLU A 92 -19.04 -4.14 12.67
CA GLU A 92 -17.98 -4.84 13.39
C GLU A 92 -16.67 -4.82 12.59
N TYR A 93 -15.55 -4.59 13.27
CA TYR A 93 -14.26 -4.44 12.62
C TYR A 93 -13.91 -5.74 11.87
N PRO A 94 -13.54 -5.68 10.59
CA PRO A 94 -13.34 -6.87 9.79
C PRO A 94 -12.10 -7.66 10.23
N VAL A 95 -12.28 -8.96 10.43
CA VAL A 95 -11.23 -9.90 10.91
C VAL A 95 -10.17 -10.20 9.84
N THR A 96 -10.43 -9.90 8.56
CA THR A 96 -9.50 -10.17 7.45
C THR A 96 -9.25 -8.92 6.60
N THR A 97 -8.03 -8.80 6.06
CA THR A 97 -7.61 -7.66 5.23
C THR A 97 -8.50 -7.46 4.00
N ALA A 98 -8.99 -8.54 3.38
CA ALA A 98 -9.92 -8.42 2.25
C ALA A 98 -11.28 -7.83 2.68
N LYS A 99 -11.78 -8.20 3.87
CA LYS A 99 -12.99 -7.61 4.45
C LYS A 99 -12.75 -6.17 4.91
N GLU A 100 -11.54 -5.85 5.36
CA GLU A 100 -11.11 -4.48 5.70
C GLU A 100 -11.15 -3.55 4.50
N ILE A 101 -10.62 -3.99 3.36
CA ILE A 101 -10.71 -3.23 2.11
C ILE A 101 -12.17 -3.04 1.68
N GLY A 102 -12.99 -4.09 1.78
CA GLY A 102 -14.43 -4.01 1.50
C GLY A 102 -15.19 -3.06 2.45
N TRP A 103 -14.81 -3.03 3.72
CA TRP A 103 -15.40 -2.18 4.75
C TRP A 103 -15.00 -0.71 4.60
N LEU A 104 -13.72 -0.44 4.31
CA LEU A 104 -13.23 0.92 4.02
C LEU A 104 -13.84 1.47 2.73
N SER A 105 -14.01 0.64 1.69
CA SER A 105 -14.60 1.08 0.42
C SER A 105 -16.11 1.35 0.49
N THR A 106 -16.83 0.71 1.41
CA THR A 106 -18.27 0.93 1.62
C THR A 106 -18.56 2.11 2.54
N ASN A 107 -17.57 2.60 3.30
CA ASN A 107 -17.73 3.72 4.19
C ASN A 107 -17.50 5.04 3.42
N PRO A 108 -18.53 5.93 3.32
CA PRO A 108 -18.40 7.17 2.55
C PRO A 108 -17.29 8.09 3.09
N ALA A 109 -16.93 8.00 4.37
CA ALA A 109 -15.84 8.80 4.95
C ALA A 109 -14.46 8.51 4.34
N PHE A 110 -14.27 7.34 3.72
CA PHE A 110 -13.02 6.91 3.11
C PHE A 110 -13.08 6.83 1.58
N THR A 111 -14.18 7.31 0.97
CA THR A 111 -14.26 7.39 -0.50
C THR A 111 -13.31 8.46 -1.01
N LEU A 112 -12.48 8.10 -1.99
CA LEU A 112 -11.51 8.99 -2.65
C LEU A 112 -12.18 10.20 -3.31
N GLU A 113 -13.48 10.11 -3.61
CA GLU A 113 -14.32 11.22 -4.08
C GLU A 113 -14.34 12.41 -3.11
N THR A 114 -14.07 12.18 -1.82
CA THR A 114 -14.11 13.21 -0.76
C THR A 114 -12.82 14.04 -0.71
N VAL A 115 -11.69 13.50 -1.19
CA VAL A 115 -10.34 14.02 -0.90
C VAL A 115 -9.68 14.72 -2.09
N GLY A 116 -10.36 14.86 -3.23
CA GLY A 116 -9.78 15.58 -4.35
C GLY A 116 -10.79 16.05 -5.40
N PRO A 117 -10.53 17.20 -6.05
CA PRO A 117 -11.32 17.66 -7.17
C PRO A 117 -11.07 16.73 -8.37
N PHE A 118 -11.93 15.74 -8.58
CA PHE A 118 -12.01 15.10 -9.88
C PHE A 118 -12.49 16.14 -10.89
N PRO A 119 -11.74 16.44 -11.96
CA PRO A 119 -12.10 17.51 -12.91
C PRO A 119 -13.41 17.28 -13.68
N ASN A 120 -14.12 16.17 -13.45
CA ASN A 120 -15.35 15.79 -14.14
C ASN A 120 -16.51 15.33 -13.24
N THR A 121 -16.42 15.43 -11.91
CA THR A 121 -17.58 15.17 -11.04
C THR A 121 -18.23 16.50 -10.65
N ARG A 122 -19.55 16.54 -10.79
CA ARG A 122 -20.42 17.73 -10.71
C ARG A 122 -20.16 18.58 -9.47
N ALA A 123 -20.45 19.88 -9.58
CA ALA A 123 -20.49 20.81 -8.47
C ALA A 123 -21.51 20.38 -7.40
N THR A 124 -21.11 19.52 -6.47
CA THR A 124 -21.89 19.20 -5.29
C THR A 124 -21.14 19.65 -4.07
N LYS A 125 -21.71 20.69 -3.44
CA LYS A 125 -21.59 21.16 -2.06
C LYS A 125 -20.22 21.00 -1.39
N ILE A 126 -19.66 22.17 -1.09
CA ILE A 126 -18.52 22.44 -0.20
C ILE A 126 -18.37 21.34 0.87
N PRO A 127 -17.22 20.68 0.98
CA PRO A 127 -16.99 19.69 2.02
C PRO A 127 -17.13 20.36 3.39
N VAL A 128 -18.05 19.83 4.21
CA VAL A 128 -18.18 20.21 5.61
C VAL A 128 -16.98 19.61 6.32
N HIS A 129 -16.04 20.46 6.76
CA HIS A 129 -14.92 20.02 7.57
C HIS A 129 -15.43 19.32 8.85
N PRO A 130 -14.87 18.16 9.21
CA PRO A 130 -15.13 17.59 10.54
C PRO A 130 -14.59 18.56 11.60
N PRO A 131 -15.37 18.88 12.65
CA PRO A 131 -14.96 19.82 13.68
C PRO A 131 -13.75 19.27 14.45
N GLY A 132 -12.60 19.92 14.32
CA GLY A 132 -11.38 19.59 15.08
C GLY A 132 -10.07 19.62 14.30
N PHE A 133 -10.10 19.65 12.96
CA PHE A 133 -8.87 19.82 12.16
C PHE A 133 -8.64 21.30 11.85
N LEU A 134 -7.56 21.85 12.41
CA LEU A 134 -7.08 23.18 12.05
C LEU A 134 -6.73 23.21 10.55
N PRO A 135 -6.96 24.34 9.86
CA PRO A 135 -6.61 24.46 8.45
C PRO A 135 -5.10 24.21 8.28
N LEU A 136 -4.77 23.22 7.44
CA LEU A 136 -3.42 23.06 6.92
C LEU A 136 -3.10 24.34 6.16
N GLU A 137 -2.21 25.18 6.69
CA GLU A 137 -1.63 26.26 5.89
C GLU A 137 -0.94 25.63 4.67
N ASP A 138 -1.19 26.21 3.50
CA ASP A 138 -0.68 25.74 2.22
C ASP A 138 0.84 25.55 2.27
N ILE A 139 1.28 24.29 2.26
CA ILE A 139 2.69 23.95 2.15
C ILE A 139 3.09 24.25 0.70
N ASP A 140 3.58 25.46 0.47
CA ASP A 140 4.10 25.90 -0.82
C ASP A 140 5.44 25.20 -1.13
N PHE A 141 5.36 24.04 -1.79
CA PHE A 141 6.50 23.20 -2.17
C PHE A 141 7.49 23.91 -3.12
N ASN A 142 7.12 25.05 -3.73
CA ASN A 142 8.00 25.76 -4.67
C ASN A 142 9.11 26.58 -3.98
N ARG A 143 9.10 26.73 -2.65
CA ARG A 143 10.08 27.60 -1.95
C ARG A 143 11.41 26.92 -1.59
N GLN A 144 11.55 25.59 -1.73
CA GLN A 144 12.77 24.89 -1.27
C GLN A 144 13.78 24.50 -2.37
N MET A 145 13.44 24.57 -3.66
CA MET A 145 14.34 24.10 -4.74
C MET A 145 15.37 25.14 -5.24
N THR A 146 15.38 26.37 -4.73
CA THR A 146 16.31 27.43 -5.20
C THR A 146 17.53 27.67 -4.30
N LYS A 147 17.76 26.89 -3.24
CA LYS A 147 18.88 27.13 -2.31
C LYS A 147 20.11 26.23 -2.49
N CYS A 148 20.14 25.31 -3.45
CA CYS A 148 21.26 24.36 -3.60
C CYS A 148 22.25 24.67 -4.74
N PHE A 149 22.10 25.77 -5.50
CA PHE A 149 22.99 26.11 -6.63
C PHE A 149 23.75 27.44 -6.45
N SER A 150 24.23 27.69 -5.23
CA SER A 150 25.29 28.68 -5.02
C SER A 150 26.11 28.26 -3.81
N ASN A 151 27.13 27.45 -4.05
CA ASN A 151 28.49 27.68 -3.56
C ASN A 151 29.41 26.52 -3.96
N HIS A 152 30.52 26.90 -4.61
CA HIS A 152 31.72 26.14 -4.99
C HIS A 152 31.66 25.25 -6.24
#